data_AF-A0A497EYE1-F1
#
_entry.id   AF-A0A497EYE1-F1
#
_cell.length_a   1.000
_cell.length_b   1.000
_cell.length_c   1.000
_cell.angle_alpha   90.00
_cell.angle_beta   90.00
_cell.angle_gamma   90.00
#
_symmetry.space_group_name_H-M   'P 1'
#
loop_
_entity.id
_entity.type
_entity.pdbx_description
1 polymer ?
#
loop_
_entity_poly.entity_id
_entity_poly.type
_entity_poly.pdbx_seq_one_letter_code
_entity_poly.pdbx_strand_id
1 'polypeptide(L)'
;MGFKVKLIADVVAYQAIKEFNVEVFVFGADAVSREGFVVNKAGTATLAVSAKSLGVFNTCLCESVKVCSCLPQSLEIGDPRELLKESLEGVEAFNLYFDVTSPNVIDAIILEDGVKKPPYSLKPLYDAFNIRGDLTSST
;
A
#
# COMPACT_ATOMS: atom_id res chain seq x y z
N MET A 1 7.56 -4.54 23.48
CA MET A 1 6.11 -4.52 23.78
C MET A 1 5.47 -5.91 23.93
N GLY A 2 6.20 -7.02 24.16
CA GLY A 2 5.64 -8.29 24.68
C GLY A 2 4.48 -8.97 23.92
N PHE A 3 4.17 -8.55 22.69
CA PHE A 3 3.04 -9.08 21.93
C PHE A 3 3.28 -10.52 21.47
N LYS A 4 2.22 -11.32 21.50
CA LYS A 4 2.22 -12.67 20.91
C LYS A 4 2.11 -12.52 19.40
N VAL A 5 3.14 -12.97 18.67
CA VAL A 5 3.23 -12.86 17.21
C VAL A 5 3.43 -14.22 16.56
N LYS A 6 2.97 -14.36 15.33
CA LYS A 6 3.27 -15.50 14.44
C LYS A 6 3.82 -14.96 13.13
N LEU A 7 4.98 -15.46 12.71
CA LEU A 7 5.53 -15.19 11.39
C LEU A 7 5.00 -16.23 10.40
N ILE A 8 4.57 -15.76 9.24
CA ILE A 8 4.08 -16.60 8.14
C ILE A 8 4.83 -16.25 6.86
N ALA A 9 4.84 -17.19 5.91
CA ALA A 9 5.21 -16.86 4.53
C ALA A 9 4.02 -16.18 3.82
N ASP A 10 4.29 -15.24 2.92
CA ASP A 10 3.23 -14.48 2.24
C ASP A 10 2.29 -15.39 1.44
N VAL A 11 2.84 -16.44 0.80
CA VAL A 11 2.09 -17.40 -0.02
C VAL A 11 1.03 -18.20 0.77
N VAL A 12 1.17 -18.31 2.09
CA VAL A 12 0.21 -19.05 2.93
C VAL A 12 -0.83 -18.14 3.58
N ALA A 13 -0.80 -16.84 3.33
CA ALA A 13 -1.65 -15.88 4.04
C ALA A 13 -3.15 -16.18 3.93
N TYR A 14 -3.64 -16.60 2.76
CA TYR A 14 -5.04 -17.00 2.59
C TYR A 14 -5.46 -18.15 3.55
N GLN A 15 -4.58 -19.14 3.73
CA GLN A 15 -4.85 -20.24 4.68
C GLN A 15 -4.66 -19.79 6.12
N ALA A 16 -3.64 -18.97 6.39
CA ALA A 16 -3.36 -18.44 7.72
C ALA A 16 -4.50 -17.57 8.28
N ILE A 17 -5.16 -16.77 7.42
CA ILE A 17 -6.34 -15.99 7.81
C ILE A 17 -7.42 -16.89 8.41
N LYS A 18 -7.69 -18.05 7.80
CA LYS A 18 -8.70 -19.00 8.27
C LYS A 18 -8.22 -19.75 9.51
N GLU A 19 -7.00 -20.29 9.47
CA GLU A 19 -6.42 -21.10 10.55
C GLU A 19 -6.34 -20.32 11.86
N PHE A 20 -6.01 -19.02 11.78
CA PHE A 20 -5.85 -18.18 12.96
C PHE A 20 -7.06 -17.30 13.26
N ASN A 21 -8.17 -17.48 12.54
CA ASN A 21 -9.40 -16.70 12.70
C ASN A 21 -9.13 -15.19 12.69
N VAL A 22 -8.39 -14.71 11.67
CA VAL A 22 -8.05 -13.29 11.55
C VAL A 22 -9.30 -12.49 11.24
N GLU A 23 -9.56 -11.46 12.05
CA GLU A 23 -10.75 -10.60 11.91
C GLU A 23 -10.44 -9.26 11.23
N VAL A 24 -9.18 -8.81 11.32
CA VAL A 24 -8.73 -7.51 10.81
C VAL A 24 -7.39 -7.65 10.10
N PHE A 25 -7.29 -7.11 8.90
CA PHE A 25 -6.04 -6.92 8.17
C PHE A 25 -5.69 -5.43 8.15
N VAL A 26 -4.59 -5.08 8.80
CA VAL A 26 -4.07 -3.71 8.88
C VAL A 26 -2.79 -3.61 8.05
N PHE A 27 -2.70 -2.61 7.20
CA PHE A 27 -1.51 -2.31 6.41
C PHE A 27 -1.24 -0.81 6.34
N GLY A 28 -0.01 -0.44 5.98
CA GLY A 28 0.41 0.95 5.83
C GLY A 28 0.11 1.55 4.46
N ALA A 29 0.72 2.69 4.18
CA ALA A 29 0.76 3.26 2.84
C ALA A 29 2.07 4.02 2.58
N ASP A 30 2.57 3.88 1.36
CA ASP A 30 3.61 4.73 0.81
C ASP A 30 3.01 5.97 0.12
N ALA A 31 1.85 5.80 -0.54
CA ALA A 31 1.03 6.89 -1.07
C ALA A 31 -0.45 6.48 -1.17
N VAL A 32 -1.36 7.44 -1.09
CA VAL A 32 -2.82 7.23 -1.18
C VAL A 32 -3.42 8.25 -2.14
N SER A 33 -4.26 7.82 -3.08
CA SER A 33 -4.99 8.72 -3.98
C SER A 33 -6.22 9.31 -3.30
N ARG A 34 -6.79 10.36 -3.89
CA ARG A 34 -8.04 10.97 -3.41
C ARG A 34 -9.22 10.00 -3.40
N GLU A 35 -9.21 9.08 -4.37
CA GLU A 35 -10.21 8.03 -4.59
C GLU A 35 -9.94 6.78 -3.75
N GLY A 36 -8.87 6.77 -2.93
CA GLY A 36 -8.56 5.68 -2.01
C GLY A 36 -7.76 4.53 -2.62
N PHE A 37 -7.13 4.71 -3.79
CA PHE A 37 -6.11 3.77 -4.24
C PHE A 37 -4.88 3.89 -3.34
N VAL A 38 -4.37 2.77 -2.85
CA VAL A 38 -3.22 2.77 -1.94
C VAL A 38 -2.02 2.13 -2.63
N VAL A 39 -0.92 2.86 -2.69
CA VAL A 39 0.40 2.31 -3.02
C VAL A 39 1.06 1.86 -1.72
N ASN A 40 1.46 0.60 -1.64
CA ASN A 40 2.17 0.04 -0.49
C ASN A 40 3.11 -1.08 -0.96
N LYS A 41 3.93 -1.61 -0.05
CA LYS A 41 4.84 -2.74 -0.33
C LYS A 41 4.15 -3.86 -1.12
N ALA A 42 4.83 -4.34 -2.17
CA ALA A 42 4.31 -5.39 -3.04
C ALA A 42 3.87 -6.63 -2.22
N GLY A 43 2.70 -7.17 -2.57
CA GLY A 43 2.00 -8.20 -1.80
C GLY A 43 0.76 -7.68 -1.09
N THR A 44 0.70 -6.37 -0.78
CA THR A 44 -0.45 -5.76 -0.10
C THR A 44 -1.75 -5.96 -0.86
N ALA A 45 -1.76 -5.73 -2.17
CA ALA A 45 -2.96 -5.89 -3.00
C ALA A 45 -3.48 -7.34 -2.97
N THR A 46 -2.58 -8.31 -3.08
CA THR A 46 -2.92 -9.75 -3.03
C THR A 46 -3.48 -10.16 -1.67
N LEU A 47 -2.87 -9.67 -0.58
CA LEU A 47 -3.34 -9.93 0.77
C LEU A 47 -4.70 -9.27 1.04
N ALA A 48 -4.90 -8.03 0.60
CA ALA A 48 -6.17 -7.32 0.74
C ALA A 48 -7.30 -8.04 -0.01
N VAL A 49 -7.06 -8.50 -1.24
CA VAL A 49 -8.04 -9.31 -2.01
C VAL A 49 -8.37 -10.60 -1.25
N SER A 50 -7.35 -11.30 -0.75
CA SER A 50 -7.53 -12.54 0.01
C SER A 50 -8.37 -12.31 1.28
N ALA A 51 -8.03 -11.30 2.07
CA ALA A 51 -8.74 -10.91 3.27
C ALA A 51 -10.20 -10.49 2.97
N LYS A 52 -10.41 -9.69 1.93
CA LYS A 52 -11.75 -9.27 1.50
C LYS A 52 -12.63 -10.46 1.12
N SER A 53 -12.06 -11.43 0.39
CA SER A 53 -12.76 -12.65 -0.02
C SER A 53 -13.19 -13.54 1.16
N LEU A 54 -12.55 -13.38 2.31
CA LEU A 54 -12.81 -14.13 3.54
C LEU A 54 -13.64 -13.33 4.56
N GLY A 55 -14.11 -12.13 4.20
CA GLY A 55 -14.90 -11.27 5.09
C GLY A 55 -14.10 -10.61 6.20
N VAL A 56 -12.77 -10.58 6.09
CA VAL A 56 -11.87 -9.88 7.03
C VAL A 56 -11.97 -8.38 6.80
N PHE A 57 -12.00 -7.59 7.89
CA PHE A 57 -12.01 -6.14 7.80
C PHE A 57 -10.64 -5.61 7.36
N ASN A 58 -10.58 -5.01 6.17
CA ASN A 58 -9.35 -4.47 5.58
C ASN A 58 -9.22 -2.98 5.85
N THR A 59 -8.15 -2.56 6.53
CA THR A 59 -7.90 -1.15 6.83
C THR A 59 -6.47 -0.73 6.52
N CYS A 60 -6.36 0.42 5.85
CA CYS A 60 -5.10 1.13 5.70
C CYS A 60 -4.95 2.13 6.85
N LEU A 61 -3.75 2.24 7.41
CA LEU A 61 -3.39 3.22 8.44
C LEU A 61 -2.19 4.03 7.95
N CYS A 62 -2.36 5.34 7.79
CA CYS A 62 -1.29 6.22 7.33
C CYS A 62 -1.50 7.67 7.78
N GLU A 63 -0.45 8.48 7.75
CA GLU A 63 -0.54 9.92 7.98
C GLU A 63 -1.12 10.64 6.75
N SER A 64 -1.82 11.76 6.95
CA SER A 64 -2.42 12.55 5.86
C SER A 64 -1.41 13.04 4.82
N VAL A 65 -0.12 13.16 5.17
CA VAL A 65 0.97 13.47 4.23
C VAL A 65 1.11 12.43 3.12
N LYS A 66 0.62 11.20 3.34
CA LYS A 66 0.59 10.14 2.33
C LYS A 66 -0.50 10.35 1.28
N VAL A 67 -1.48 11.23 1.52
CA VAL A 67 -2.55 11.52 0.56
C VAL A 67 -2.06 12.49 -0.50
N CYS A 68 -1.98 12.01 -1.75
CA CYS A 68 -1.46 12.74 -2.89
C CYS A 68 -2.56 13.10 -3.89
N SER A 69 -2.37 14.20 -4.63
CA SER A 69 -3.28 14.61 -5.72
C SER A 69 -3.28 13.63 -6.90
N CYS A 70 -2.14 12.98 -7.16
CA CYS A 70 -1.98 11.93 -8.15
C CYS A 70 -1.04 10.83 -7.62
N LEU A 71 -1.31 9.57 -7.95
CA LEU A 71 -0.37 8.47 -7.72
C LEU A 71 0.75 8.48 -8.77
N PRO A 72 1.90 7.84 -8.48
CA PRO A 72 2.95 7.63 -9.47
C PRO A 72 2.40 6.94 -10.73
N GLN A 73 2.85 7.37 -11.91
CA GLN A 73 2.46 6.74 -13.18
C GLN A 73 3.08 5.34 -13.36
N SER A 74 4.25 5.13 -12.74
CA SER A 74 4.96 3.85 -12.74
C SER A 74 5.37 3.49 -11.31
N LEU A 75 5.44 2.18 -11.07
CA LEU A 75 5.92 1.63 -9.80
C LEU A 75 7.42 1.37 -9.88
N GLU A 76 8.08 1.44 -8.74
CA GLU A 76 9.53 1.25 -8.64
C GLU A 76 9.92 -0.21 -8.90
N ILE A 77 10.80 -0.41 -9.88
CA ILE A 77 11.42 -1.70 -10.19
C ILE A 77 12.75 -1.74 -9.44
N GLY A 78 12.87 -2.69 -8.53
CA GLY A 78 14.06 -2.96 -7.74
C GLY A 78 15.14 -3.73 -8.49
N ASP A 79 16.29 -3.89 -7.84
CA ASP A 79 17.39 -4.68 -8.40
C ASP A 79 17.00 -6.17 -8.45
N PRO A 80 17.05 -6.84 -9.62
CA PRO A 80 16.76 -8.27 -9.74
C PRO A 80 17.59 -9.16 -8.80
N ARG A 81 18.79 -8.71 -8.41
CA ARG A 81 19.70 -9.43 -7.51
C ARG A 81 19.17 -9.58 -6.08
N GLU A 82 18.19 -8.77 -5.69
CA GLU A 82 17.51 -8.91 -4.40
C GLU A 82 16.57 -10.11 -4.36
N LEU A 83 15.98 -10.48 -5.51
CA LEU A 83 15.19 -11.70 -5.64
C LEU A 83 16.07 -12.92 -5.90
N LEU A 84 17.07 -12.75 -6.76
CA LEU A 84 17.88 -13.84 -7.28
C LEU A 84 19.36 -13.42 -7.32
N LYS A 85 20.14 -13.89 -6.33
CA LYS A 85 21.57 -13.54 -6.20
C LYS A 85 22.41 -13.93 -7.42
N GLU A 86 22.06 -15.01 -8.09
CA GLU A 86 22.77 -15.56 -9.25
C GLU A 86 21.84 -15.63 -10.47
N SER A 87 22.21 -14.98 -11.57
CA SER A 87 21.41 -15.01 -12.80
C SER A 87 21.22 -16.43 -13.31
N LEU A 88 19.98 -16.78 -13.66
CA LEU A 88 19.64 -18.03 -14.31
C LEU A 88 19.50 -17.81 -15.81
N GLU A 89 20.09 -18.71 -16.61
CA GLU A 89 20.03 -18.60 -18.06
C GLU A 89 18.57 -18.65 -18.55
N GLY A 90 18.18 -17.68 -19.37
CA GLY A 90 16.82 -17.57 -19.92
C GLY A 90 15.75 -17.09 -18.94
N VAL A 91 16.12 -16.65 -17.73
CA VAL A 91 15.16 -16.13 -16.72
C VAL A 91 15.40 -14.65 -16.47
N GLU A 92 14.36 -13.84 -16.67
CA GLU A 92 14.34 -12.44 -16.27
C GLU A 92 13.62 -12.30 -14.92
N ALA A 93 14.30 -11.71 -13.93
CA ALA A 93 13.71 -11.46 -12.62
C ALA A 93 13.05 -10.08 -12.60
N PHE A 94 11.75 -10.07 -12.30
CA PHE A 94 10.94 -8.85 -12.15
C PHE A 94 10.74 -8.54 -10.67
N ASN A 95 11.50 -7.57 -10.16
CA ASN A 95 11.45 -7.14 -8.76
C ASN A 95 10.63 -5.86 -8.63
N LEU A 96 9.41 -5.94 -8.13
CA LEU A 96 8.55 -4.79 -7.91
C LEU A 96 8.49 -4.46 -6.43
N TYR A 97 8.84 -3.23 -6.03
CA TYR A 97 8.84 -2.85 -4.62
C TYR A 97 7.47 -2.50 -4.05
N PHE A 98 6.54 -2.08 -4.89
CA PHE A 98 5.23 -1.62 -4.45
C PHE A 98 4.14 -2.15 -5.39
N ASP A 99 2.94 -2.33 -4.87
CA ASP A 99 1.74 -2.60 -5.66
C ASP A 99 0.68 -1.54 -5.39
N VAL A 100 -0.42 -1.60 -6.16
CA VAL A 100 -1.58 -0.71 -6.00
C VAL A 100 -2.76 -1.53 -5.51
N THR A 101 -3.23 -1.23 -4.31
CA THR A 101 -4.44 -1.80 -3.72
C THR A 101 -5.65 -0.95 -4.10
N SER A 102 -6.66 -1.59 -4.71
CA SER A 102 -7.90 -0.93 -5.12
C SER A 102 -8.76 -0.53 -3.91
N PRO A 103 -9.43 0.63 -3.91
CA PRO A 103 -10.36 1.01 -2.84
C PRO A 103 -11.52 0.02 -2.66
N ASN A 104 -11.83 -0.80 -3.67
CA ASN A 104 -12.92 -1.79 -3.60
C ASN A 104 -12.69 -2.90 -2.57
N VAL A 105 -11.43 -3.13 -2.18
CA VAL A 105 -11.05 -4.14 -1.18
C VAL A 105 -10.67 -3.51 0.16
N ILE A 106 -10.80 -2.19 0.33
CA ILE A 106 -10.44 -1.46 1.54
C ILE A 106 -11.73 -0.98 2.22
N ASP A 107 -11.92 -1.33 3.48
CA ASP A 107 -13.12 -0.96 4.24
C ASP A 107 -12.95 0.39 4.95
N ALA A 108 -11.71 0.73 5.33
CA ALA A 108 -11.37 2.02 5.93
C ALA A 108 -9.94 2.48 5.63
N ILE A 109 -9.75 3.79 5.54
CA ILE A 109 -8.44 4.45 5.57
C ILE A 109 -8.43 5.31 6.82
N ILE A 110 -7.52 5.04 7.75
CA ILE A 110 -7.41 5.72 9.03
C ILE A 110 -6.26 6.73 8.92
N LEU A 111 -6.60 7.99 9.12
CA LEU A 111 -5.67 9.12 9.20
C LEU A 111 -5.65 9.66 10.63
N GLU A 112 -4.73 10.57 10.94
CA GLU A 112 -4.68 11.24 12.23
C GLU A 112 -5.93 12.10 12.52
N ASP A 113 -6.64 12.53 11.48
CA ASP A 113 -7.89 13.29 11.56
C ASP A 113 -9.15 12.39 11.55
N GLY A 114 -8.96 11.07 11.59
CA GLY A 114 -10.02 10.09 11.80
C GLY A 114 -10.18 9.05 10.69
N VAL A 115 -11.30 8.32 10.76
CA VAL A 115 -11.60 7.18 9.89
C VAL A 115 -12.35 7.63 8.64
N LYS A 116 -11.82 7.30 7.47
CA LYS A 116 -12.41 7.55 6.15
C LYS A 116 -12.96 6.23 5.59
N LYS A 117 -14.17 6.27 5.02
CA LYS A 117 -14.87 5.09 4.47
C LYS A 117 -15.20 5.30 2.98
N PRO A 118 -15.38 4.24 2.20
CA PRO A 118 -15.80 4.36 0.81
C PRO A 118 -17.25 4.90 0.69
N PRO A 119 -17.59 5.60 -0.40
CA PRO A 119 -16.70 6.04 -1.47
C PRO A 119 -15.73 7.12 -0.96
N TYR A 120 -14.46 6.99 -1.32
CA TYR A 120 -13.42 7.88 -0.82
C TYR A 120 -13.38 9.19 -1.61
N SER A 121 -13.21 10.29 -0.86
CA SER A 121 -12.89 11.62 -1.38
C SER A 121 -11.93 12.29 -0.41
N LEU A 122 -10.70 11.78 -0.36
CA LEU A 122 -9.66 12.27 0.53
C LEU A 122 -9.14 13.63 0.06
N LYS A 123 -8.77 14.46 1.04
CA LYS A 123 -8.14 15.77 0.79
C LYS A 123 -6.62 15.61 0.86
N PRO A 124 -5.89 15.82 -0.25
CA PRO A 124 -4.43 15.86 -0.20
C PRO A 124 -3.95 16.99 0.70
N LEU A 125 -2.87 16.74 1.45
CA LEU A 125 -2.24 17.78 2.27
C LEU A 125 -1.50 18.81 1.40
N TYR A 126 -0.95 18.37 0.27
CA TYR A 126 -0.25 19.19 -0.70
C TYR A 126 -0.76 18.96 -2.13
N ASP A 127 -0.93 20.03 -2.90
CA ASP A 127 -0.96 19.97 -4.36
C ASP A 127 0.49 19.81 -4.84
N ALA A 128 0.89 18.59 -5.19
CA ALA A 128 2.28 18.21 -5.47
C ALA A 128 2.95 18.92 -6.68
N PHE A 129 2.38 20.01 -7.21
CA PHE A 129 2.95 20.81 -8.30
C PHE A 129 3.03 22.33 -8.08
N ASN A 130 2.64 22.87 -6.92
CA ASN A 130 2.76 24.32 -6.67
C ASN A 130 4.10 24.78 -6.04
N ILE A 131 5.12 23.92 -5.99
CA ILE A 131 6.47 24.27 -5.48
C ILE A 131 7.43 24.68 -6.62
N ARG A 132 6.92 25.36 -7.65
CA ARG A 132 7.73 26.13 -8.62
C ARG A 132 7.15 27.53 -8.87
N GLY A 133 6.65 28.17 -7.81
CA GLY A 133 6.08 29.52 -7.87
C GLY A 133 7.02 30.65 -7.45
N ASP A 134 8.16 30.39 -6.79
CA ASP A 134 8.91 31.45 -6.08
C ASP A 134 10.45 31.38 -6.24
N LEU A 135 10.96 30.98 -7.41
CA LEU A 135 12.40 31.05 -7.71
C LEU A 135 12.77 31.91 -8.92
N THR A 136 11.90 32.84 -9.31
CA THR A 136 12.25 33.88 -10.29
C THR A 136 11.79 35.27 -9.83
N SER A 137 12.36 35.77 -8.73
CA SER A 137 12.39 37.21 -8.45
C SER A 137 13.45 37.59 -7.42
N SER A 138 14.70 37.67 -7.86
CA SER A 138 15.69 38.63 -7.32
C SER A 138 16.98 38.54 -8.14
N THR A 139 17.16 39.55 -8.99
CA THR A 139 18.42 40.16 -9.48
C THR A 139 19.65 39.30 -9.73
#